data_AF-A0A317W7X7-F1
#
_entry.id   AF-A0A317W7X7-F1
#
_cell.length_a   1.000
_cell.length_b   1.000
_cell.length_c   1.000
_cell.angle_alpha   90.00
_cell.angle_beta   90.00
_cell.angle_gamma   90.00
#
_symmetry.space_group_name_H-M   'P 1'
#
loop_
_entity.id
_entity.type
_entity.pdbx_description
1 polymer ?
#
loop_
_entity_poly.entity_id
_entity_poly.type
_entity_poly.pdbx_seq_one_letter_code
_entity_poly.pdbx_strand_id
1 'polypeptide(L)'
;MFRALKGIYLTPAGLSYAGRRRLANSFTVTLGPHGASFQDVLANIHTDLETVAKGFYSTIHGKQVLVTASVMALTGDMPQQAKNSGMLSYSADIGCRTCYCPRSKQYQWSYDTVSHGRYHFQHQYYRTEGDHKATVPEQQRYFNAVGIQSVPSPIERIMPTLDIVLGRPYDVPHSDWKGIGYRLLEYIQKILVPSGVSNFATALQKVVRPAQWPHFPPLKHLKTWTLSDLGRGIILLPIILRVCARPDWFHPRFLLRIKNIIPHLFPNTENVSSPQMWLVRACAEIALTTTLISTSRALPPALVNARITHSRRIFQHLVVTASAMTDSELQAFSIHGKLPHDYNKKHNKDKWFKYLGVPVVHAGFHFHTFAAEYGPLMNCNVLAGELKLYKNIQEMDRSRLAASADDLSLPARSAPPLFTPGSCGFLAG
;
A
#
# COMPACT_ATOMS: atom_id res chain seq x y z
N MET A 1 3.00 21.18 14.14
CA MET A 1 3.41 19.77 14.12
C MET A 1 2.15 18.91 14.04
N PHE A 2 1.77 18.40 12.87
CA PHE A 2 0.60 17.50 12.77
C PHE A 2 0.97 16.15 13.41
N ARG A 3 0.25 15.75 14.46
CA ARG A 3 0.47 14.47 15.16
C ARG A 3 -0.71 13.55 14.87
N ALA A 4 -0.41 12.30 14.51
CA ALA A 4 -1.43 11.33 14.14
C ALA A 4 -2.30 10.96 15.36
N LEU A 5 -3.62 11.12 15.23
CA LEU A 5 -4.62 10.59 16.15
C LEU A 5 -4.90 9.12 15.79
N LYS A 6 -5.06 8.26 16.80
CA LYS A 6 -5.47 6.87 16.59
C LYS A 6 -6.97 6.86 16.36
N GLY A 7 -7.42 6.49 15.17
CA GLY A 7 -8.84 6.35 14.86
C GLY A 7 -9.20 4.91 14.57
N ILE A 8 -10.28 4.42 15.18
CA ILE A 8 -10.90 3.15 14.81
C ILE A 8 -12.16 3.48 14.02
N TYR A 9 -12.24 2.94 12.81
CA TYR A 9 -13.36 3.15 11.90
C TYR A 9 -14.03 1.82 11.57
N LEU A 10 -15.34 1.85 11.43
CA LEU A 10 -16.17 0.72 11.02
C LEU A 10 -16.73 0.99 9.62
N THR A 11 -16.68 -0.04 8.78
CA THR A 11 -17.32 -0.03 7.46
C THR A 11 -18.19 -1.30 7.36
N PRO A 12 -19.51 -1.20 7.21
CA PRO A 12 -20.37 -2.38 7.15
C PRO A 12 -20.02 -3.29 5.97
N ALA A 13 -19.82 -4.58 6.26
CA ALA A 13 -19.42 -5.56 5.25
C ALA A 13 -20.52 -5.84 4.21
N GLY A 14 -21.79 -5.68 4.58
CA GLY A 14 -22.95 -5.89 3.70
C GLY A 14 -23.12 -4.83 2.60
N LEU A 15 -22.34 -3.74 2.63
CA LEU A 15 -22.36 -2.75 1.56
C LEU A 15 -21.61 -3.26 0.32
N SER A 16 -22.10 -2.87 -0.86
CA SER A 16 -21.36 -3.09 -2.10
C SER A 16 -19.98 -2.42 -2.04
N TYR A 17 -19.04 -2.85 -2.88
CA TYR A 17 -17.72 -2.21 -2.97
C TYR A 17 -17.80 -0.69 -3.18
N ALA A 18 -18.69 -0.25 -4.08
CA ALA A 18 -18.94 1.17 -4.31
C ALA A 18 -19.48 1.87 -3.05
N GLY A 19 -20.35 1.20 -2.28
CA GLY A 19 -20.85 1.68 -1.00
C GLY A 19 -19.76 1.81 0.05
N ARG A 20 -18.92 0.78 0.24
CA ARG A 20 -17.82 0.77 1.22
C ARG A 20 -16.77 1.86 0.97
N ARG A 21 -16.60 2.29 -0.28
CA ARG A 21 -15.69 3.39 -0.65
C ARG A 21 -16.18 4.79 -0.32
N ARG A 22 -17.47 4.96 -0.01
CA ARG A 22 -18.01 6.28 0.32
C ARG A 22 -17.62 6.65 1.75
N LEU A 23 -17.09 7.86 1.92
CA LEU A 23 -16.76 8.40 3.24
C LEU A 23 -17.96 8.38 4.21
N ALA A 24 -19.17 8.63 3.69
CA ALA A 24 -20.41 8.59 4.46
C ALA A 24 -20.72 7.22 5.08
N ASN A 25 -20.09 6.15 4.56
CA ASN A 25 -20.27 4.78 5.04
C ASN A 25 -19.08 4.28 5.87
N SER A 26 -18.17 5.18 6.27
CA SER A 26 -17.04 4.92 7.16
C SER A 26 -17.27 5.63 8.50
N PHE A 27 -17.81 4.88 9.45
CA PHE A 27 -18.23 5.37 10.75
C PHE A 27 -17.06 5.40 11.72
N THR A 28 -16.89 6.49 12.46
CA THR A 28 -15.90 6.57 13.53
C THR A 28 -16.45 5.84 14.75
N VAL A 29 -15.78 4.79 15.21
CA VAL A 29 -16.15 4.06 16.42
C VAL A 29 -15.57 4.77 17.64
N THR A 30 -14.27 5.04 17.60
CA THR A 30 -13.58 5.76 18.68
C THR A 30 -12.35 6.48 18.15
N LEU A 31 -11.97 7.55 18.85
CA LEU A 31 -10.72 8.28 18.65
C LEU A 31 -9.90 8.14 19.93
N GLY A 32 -8.71 7.57 19.81
CA GLY A 32 -7.76 7.50 20.90
C GLY A 32 -7.17 8.88 21.19
N PRO A 33 -7.27 9.38 22.43
CA PRO A 33 -6.64 10.64 22.80
C PRO A 33 -5.12 10.56 22.61
N HIS A 34 -4.48 11.73 22.54
CA HIS A 34 -3.04 11.79 22.32
C HIS A 34 -2.28 10.98 23.38
N GLY A 35 -1.37 10.12 22.95
CA GLY A 35 -0.56 9.28 23.84
C GLY A 35 -1.26 8.02 24.37
N ALA A 36 -2.57 7.86 24.20
CA ALA A 36 -3.30 6.66 24.65
C ALA A 36 -2.71 5.40 24.02
N SER A 37 -2.58 4.31 24.79
CA SER A 37 -2.11 3.04 24.24
C SER A 37 -3.17 2.43 23.32
N PHE A 38 -2.76 1.57 22.37
CA PHE A 38 -3.75 0.90 21.50
C PHE A 38 -4.65 -0.05 22.31
N GLN A 39 -4.12 -0.61 23.39
CA GLN A 39 -4.84 -1.47 24.31
C GLN A 39 -5.97 -0.71 25.03
N ASP A 40 -5.70 0.49 25.55
CA ASP A 40 -6.72 1.28 26.26
C ASP A 40 -7.85 1.69 25.31
N VAL A 41 -7.51 2.09 24.08
CA VAL A 41 -8.50 2.45 23.07
C VAL A 41 -9.40 1.28 22.72
N LEU A 42 -8.85 0.07 22.61
CA LEU A 42 -9.65 -1.12 22.32
C LEU A 42 -10.46 -1.60 23.54
N ALA A 43 -9.90 -1.49 24.74
CA ALA A 43 -10.62 -1.85 25.97
C ALA A 43 -11.91 -1.04 26.13
N ASN A 44 -11.88 0.24 25.75
CA ASN A 44 -13.06 1.12 25.80
C ASN A 44 -14.20 0.72 24.86
N ILE A 45 -13.94 -0.07 23.81
CA ILE A 45 -14.97 -0.52 22.86
C ILE A 45 -15.26 -2.01 22.94
N HIS A 46 -14.59 -2.74 23.85
CA HIS A 46 -14.71 -4.19 23.96
C HIS A 46 -16.14 -4.63 24.28
N THR A 47 -16.77 -4.04 25.30
CA THR A 47 -18.12 -4.40 25.73
C THR A 47 -19.15 -4.15 24.64
N ASP A 48 -19.01 -3.06 23.89
CA ASP A 48 -19.91 -2.74 22.77
C ASP A 48 -19.77 -3.78 21.65
N LEU A 49 -18.53 -4.13 21.28
CA LEU A 49 -18.26 -5.17 20.28
C LEU A 49 -18.80 -6.53 20.71
N GLU A 50 -18.63 -6.91 21.97
CA GLU A 50 -19.14 -8.15 22.53
C GLU A 50 -20.68 -8.18 22.52
N THR A 51 -21.32 -7.07 22.88
CA THR A 51 -22.79 -6.93 22.88
C THR A 51 -23.33 -7.08 21.46
N VAL A 52 -22.73 -6.41 20.47
CA VAL A 52 -23.15 -6.50 19.07
C VAL A 52 -22.90 -7.90 18.52
N ALA A 53 -21.83 -8.58 18.93
CA ALA A 53 -21.54 -9.96 18.51
C ALA A 53 -22.54 -10.97 19.08
N LYS A 54 -22.89 -10.88 20.38
CA LYS A 54 -23.93 -11.71 21.01
C LYS A 54 -25.32 -11.41 20.48
N GLY A 55 -25.53 -10.18 20.04
CA GLY A 55 -26.77 -9.68 19.49
C GLY A 55 -27.66 -9.01 20.53
N PHE A 56 -28.45 -8.04 20.08
CA PHE A 56 -29.41 -7.32 20.90
C PHE A 56 -30.68 -7.02 20.09
N TYR A 57 -31.83 -6.91 20.77
CA TYR A 57 -33.07 -6.51 20.12
C TYR A 57 -33.10 -4.99 19.95
N SER A 58 -33.46 -4.53 18.75
CA SER A 58 -33.64 -3.11 18.43
C SER A 58 -34.93 -2.91 17.63
N THR A 59 -35.51 -1.71 17.71
CA THR A 59 -36.70 -1.38 16.90
C THR A 59 -36.26 -0.70 15.61
N ILE A 60 -36.41 -1.39 14.48
CA ILE A 60 -36.05 -0.88 13.15
C ILE A 60 -37.34 -0.83 12.32
N HIS A 61 -37.70 0.36 11.83
CA HIS A 61 -38.95 0.61 11.09
C HIS A 61 -40.20 0.06 11.81
N GLY A 62 -40.29 0.29 13.12
CA GLY A 62 -41.43 -0.14 13.95
C GLY A 62 -41.49 -1.64 14.24
N LYS A 63 -40.50 -2.43 13.81
CA LYS A 63 -40.40 -3.87 14.09
C LYS A 63 -39.28 -4.16 15.07
N GLN A 64 -39.52 -5.06 16.00
CA GLN A 64 -38.45 -5.61 16.85
C GLN A 64 -37.58 -6.55 16.00
N VAL A 65 -36.29 -6.26 15.93
CA VAL A 65 -35.30 -6.98 15.11
C VAL A 65 -34.13 -7.36 16.00
N LEU A 66 -33.71 -8.62 15.95
CA LEU A 66 -32.44 -9.05 16.53
C LEU A 66 -31.31 -8.56 15.64
N VAL A 67 -30.48 -7.66 16.17
CA VAL A 67 -29.30 -7.13 15.48
C VAL A 67 -28.09 -7.89 16.01
N THR A 68 -27.35 -8.54 15.11
CA THR A 68 -26.05 -9.14 15.40
C THR A 68 -25.05 -8.72 14.33
N ALA A 69 -23.81 -8.44 14.73
CA ALA A 69 -22.70 -8.25 13.82
C ALA A 69 -21.38 -8.67 14.47
N SER A 70 -20.51 -9.28 13.67
CA SER A 70 -19.16 -9.64 14.08
C SER A 70 -18.12 -8.92 13.22
N VAL A 71 -16.92 -8.79 13.75
CA VAL A 71 -15.79 -8.24 12.98
C VAL A 71 -15.32 -9.29 11.99
N MET A 72 -15.40 -8.96 10.70
CA MET A 72 -14.96 -9.84 9.61
C MET A 72 -13.46 -9.70 9.33
N ALA A 73 -12.91 -8.49 9.46
CA ALA A 73 -11.51 -8.20 9.17
C ALA A 73 -11.06 -6.89 9.83
N LEU A 74 -9.77 -6.78 10.12
CA LEU A 74 -9.13 -5.56 10.58
C LEU A 74 -8.08 -5.08 9.58
N THR A 75 -8.22 -3.83 9.20
CA THR A 75 -7.41 -3.20 8.15
C THR A 75 -6.66 -2.02 8.74
N GLY A 76 -5.41 -1.86 8.35
CA GLY A 76 -4.57 -0.72 8.70
C GLY A 76 -3.36 -0.63 7.77
N ASP A 77 -2.42 0.26 8.05
CA ASP A 77 -1.15 0.23 7.33
C ASP A 77 -0.36 -1.07 7.64
N MET A 78 0.55 -1.44 6.74
CA MET A 78 1.26 -2.73 6.83
C MET A 78 2.02 -2.93 8.16
N PRO A 79 2.76 -1.95 8.71
CA PRO A 79 3.42 -2.11 10.02
C PRO A 79 2.43 -2.25 11.17
N GLN A 80 1.35 -1.47 11.20
CA GLN A 80 0.33 -1.58 12.24
C GLN A 80 -0.39 -2.91 12.15
N GLN A 81 -0.67 -3.40 10.94
CA GLN A 81 -1.28 -4.71 10.74
C GLN A 81 -0.40 -5.87 11.27
N ALA A 82 0.93 -5.79 11.14
CA ALA A 82 1.81 -6.81 11.72
C ALA A 82 1.71 -6.85 13.26
N LYS A 83 1.69 -5.68 13.92
CA LYS A 83 1.48 -5.57 15.38
C LYS A 83 0.08 -6.04 15.79
N ASN A 84 -0.93 -5.74 14.99
CA ASN A 84 -2.31 -6.18 15.21
C ASN A 84 -2.50 -7.70 15.07
N SER A 85 -1.59 -8.37 14.35
CA SER A 85 -1.54 -9.83 14.25
C SER A 85 -0.64 -10.46 15.32
N GLY A 86 -0.03 -9.70 16.23
CA GLY A 86 0.90 -10.24 17.24
C GLY A 86 2.20 -10.79 16.64
N MET A 87 2.58 -10.31 15.45
CA MET A 87 3.75 -10.79 14.70
C MET A 87 4.94 -9.85 14.90
N LEU A 88 6.15 -10.40 14.78
CA LEU A 88 7.34 -9.56 14.71
C LEU A 88 7.29 -8.64 13.49
N SER A 89 8.04 -7.55 13.56
CA SER A 89 8.17 -6.62 12.45
C SER A 89 8.80 -7.31 11.24
N TYR A 90 8.57 -6.73 10.07
CA TYR A 90 9.13 -7.18 8.80
C TYR A 90 10.67 -7.24 8.76
N SER A 91 11.35 -6.61 9.74
CA SER A 91 12.81 -6.61 9.86
C SER A 91 13.36 -7.85 10.55
N ALA A 92 12.52 -8.61 11.25
CA ALA A 92 12.87 -9.89 11.85
C ALA A 92 13.21 -10.93 10.79
N ASP A 93 13.91 -12.00 11.19
CA ASP A 93 14.21 -13.09 10.25
C ASP A 93 12.92 -13.78 9.78
N ILE A 94 12.02 -14.11 10.70
CA ILE A 94 10.67 -14.58 10.40
C ILE A 94 9.67 -13.45 10.68
N GLY A 95 9.56 -12.50 9.74
CA GLY A 95 8.70 -11.31 9.89
C GLY A 95 7.40 -11.34 9.10
N CYS A 96 7.15 -12.36 8.26
CA CYS A 96 5.90 -12.48 7.52
C CYS A 96 4.77 -12.95 8.45
N ARG A 97 3.60 -12.32 8.34
CA ARG A 97 2.40 -12.64 9.14
C ARG A 97 1.53 -13.74 8.55
N THR A 98 1.83 -14.21 7.34
CA THR A 98 1.06 -15.25 6.64
C THR A 98 1.87 -16.52 6.37
N CYS A 99 3.20 -16.48 6.48
CA CYS A 99 4.04 -17.68 6.36
C CYS A 99 5.33 -17.56 7.18
N TYR A 100 6.10 -18.65 7.24
CA TYR A 100 7.39 -18.76 7.93
C TYR A 100 8.59 -18.47 7.01
N CYS A 101 8.40 -17.65 5.96
CA CYS A 101 9.49 -17.31 5.05
C CYS A 101 10.59 -16.51 5.77
N PRO A 102 11.84 -17.03 5.84
CA PRO A 102 12.95 -16.28 6.41
C PRO A 102 13.32 -15.11 5.50
N ARG A 103 13.89 -14.07 6.10
CA ARG A 103 14.32 -12.85 5.42
C ARG A 103 15.29 -13.15 4.27
N SER A 104 16.13 -14.16 4.44
CA SER A 104 17.07 -14.64 3.43
C SER A 104 16.41 -15.26 2.19
N LYS A 105 15.12 -15.63 2.25
CA LYS A 105 14.36 -16.24 1.15
C LYS A 105 13.20 -15.37 0.64
N GLN A 106 12.96 -14.17 1.20
CA GLN A 106 11.82 -13.32 0.82
C GLN A 106 11.77 -12.94 -0.67
N TYR A 107 12.91 -12.93 -1.35
CA TYR A 107 12.99 -12.65 -2.77
C TYR A 107 12.79 -13.90 -3.66
N GLN A 108 12.63 -15.11 -3.10
CA GLN A 108 12.46 -16.35 -3.87
C GLN A 108 11.00 -16.54 -4.28
N TRP A 109 10.75 -16.72 -5.58
CA TRP A 109 9.39 -16.71 -6.15
C TRP A 109 8.74 -18.09 -6.08
N SER A 110 9.56 -19.12 -5.91
CA SER A 110 9.15 -20.51 -5.71
C SER A 110 9.04 -20.90 -4.24
N TYR A 111 9.11 -19.93 -3.31
CA TYR A 111 8.90 -20.23 -1.91
C TYR A 111 7.48 -20.74 -1.71
N ASP A 112 7.35 -21.94 -1.16
CA ASP A 112 6.05 -22.55 -0.87
C ASP A 112 5.39 -21.87 0.34
N THR A 113 4.55 -20.88 0.05
CA THR A 113 3.78 -20.11 1.03
C THR A 113 2.63 -20.88 1.65
N VAL A 114 2.25 -22.04 1.07
CA VAL A 114 1.15 -22.87 1.56
C VAL A 114 1.67 -23.87 2.59
N SER A 115 2.64 -24.71 2.23
CA SER A 115 3.18 -25.71 3.16
C SER A 115 3.94 -25.06 4.32
N HIS A 116 4.49 -23.86 4.11
CA HIS A 116 5.12 -23.05 5.17
C HIS A 116 4.23 -21.88 5.59
N GLY A 117 2.92 -21.95 5.32
CA GLY A 117 1.93 -20.97 5.74
C GLY A 117 1.79 -20.91 7.26
N ARG A 118 1.27 -19.79 7.75
CA ARG A 118 0.79 -19.66 9.13
C ARG A 118 -0.68 -20.02 9.16
N TYR A 119 -1.09 -20.74 10.19
CA TYR A 119 -2.47 -21.17 10.40
C TYR A 119 -2.92 -20.81 11.81
N HIS A 120 -4.22 -20.53 12.00
CA HIS A 120 -4.77 -20.03 13.25
C HIS A 120 -4.48 -20.94 14.46
N PHE A 121 -4.85 -22.23 14.37
CA PHE A 121 -4.65 -23.18 15.48
C PHE A 121 -3.17 -23.45 15.75
N GLN A 122 -2.33 -23.44 14.71
CA GLN A 122 -0.88 -23.57 14.88
C GLN A 122 -0.30 -22.35 15.61
N HIS A 123 -0.81 -21.16 15.32
CA HIS A 123 -0.43 -19.95 16.05
C HIS A 123 -0.84 -20.04 17.53
N GLN A 124 -2.06 -20.48 17.82
CA GLN A 124 -2.51 -20.70 19.20
C GLN A 124 -1.64 -21.73 19.93
N TYR A 125 -1.26 -22.82 19.27
CA TYR A 125 -0.31 -23.79 19.81
C TYR A 125 1.03 -23.14 20.17
N TYR A 126 1.62 -22.36 19.25
CA TYR A 126 2.86 -21.64 19.54
C TYR A 126 2.73 -20.62 20.67
N ARG A 127 1.55 -20.03 20.86
CA ARG A 127 1.28 -19.16 22.01
C ARG A 127 1.35 -19.94 23.31
N THR A 128 0.56 -21.00 23.43
CA THR A 128 0.54 -21.87 24.61
C THR A 128 1.93 -22.43 24.94
N GLU A 129 2.65 -22.91 23.93
CA GLU A 129 4.01 -23.46 24.10
C GLU A 129 5.04 -22.41 24.54
N GLY A 130 4.91 -21.17 24.06
CA GLY A 130 5.75 -20.06 24.47
C GLY A 130 5.45 -19.60 25.89
N ASP A 131 4.17 -19.62 26.29
CA ASP A 131 3.71 -19.26 27.63
C ASP A 131 4.15 -20.29 28.69
N HIS A 132 4.37 -21.54 28.30
CA HIS A 132 4.91 -22.59 29.17
C HIS A 132 6.45 -22.58 29.30
N LYS A 133 7.18 -21.66 28.66
CA LYS A 133 8.65 -21.59 28.84
C LYS A 133 8.99 -21.09 30.24
N ALA A 134 9.94 -21.77 30.89
CA ALA A 134 10.25 -21.57 32.31
C ALA A 134 10.79 -20.17 32.62
N THR A 135 11.51 -19.55 31.67
CA THR A 135 12.11 -18.24 31.87
C THR A 135 11.76 -17.26 30.75
N VAL A 136 11.73 -15.96 31.08
CA VAL A 136 11.50 -14.87 30.10
C VAL A 136 12.49 -14.92 28.91
N PRO A 137 13.80 -15.16 29.10
CA PRO A 137 14.72 -15.30 27.97
C PRO A 137 14.41 -16.49 27.06
N GLU A 138 14.01 -17.64 27.61
CA GLU A 138 13.61 -18.81 26.82
C GLU A 138 12.34 -18.55 26.04
N GLN A 139 11.34 -17.95 26.69
CA GLN A 139 10.11 -17.50 26.06
C GLN A 139 10.40 -16.55 24.88
N GLN A 140 11.24 -15.54 25.10
CA GLN A 140 11.58 -14.58 24.06
C GLN A 140 12.34 -15.24 22.90
N ARG A 141 13.28 -16.15 23.17
CA ARG A 141 13.98 -16.93 22.14
C ARG A 141 13.02 -17.79 21.32
N TYR A 142 12.09 -18.45 21.99
CA TYR A 142 11.07 -19.28 21.36
C TYR A 142 10.19 -18.44 20.41
N PHE A 143 9.58 -17.36 20.92
CA PHE A 143 8.72 -16.49 20.11
C PHE A 143 9.49 -15.83 18.97
N ASN A 144 10.75 -15.43 19.19
CA ASN A 144 11.61 -14.91 18.14
C ASN A 144 11.86 -15.93 17.01
N ALA A 145 12.07 -17.20 17.36
CA ALA A 145 12.31 -18.26 16.38
C ALA A 145 11.09 -18.53 15.49
N VAL A 146 9.88 -18.40 16.02
CA VAL A 146 8.63 -18.58 15.26
C VAL A 146 8.04 -17.27 14.72
N GLY A 147 8.70 -16.13 14.92
CA GLY A 147 8.30 -14.84 14.36
C GLY A 147 7.09 -14.18 15.02
N ILE A 148 6.85 -14.49 16.30
CA ILE A 148 5.69 -14.04 17.08
C ILE A 148 6.18 -13.04 18.16
N GLN A 149 5.37 -12.03 18.52
CA GLN A 149 5.71 -11.12 19.63
C GLN A 149 5.56 -11.83 20.97
N SER A 150 6.34 -11.54 22.00
CA SER A 150 6.17 -12.24 23.29
C SER A 150 4.83 -11.96 23.97
N VAL A 151 4.29 -10.75 23.81
CA VAL A 151 2.97 -10.37 24.30
C VAL A 151 1.93 -10.52 23.17
N PRO A 152 0.76 -11.15 23.42
CA PRO A 152 -0.34 -11.18 22.45
C PRO A 152 -0.83 -9.78 22.09
N SER A 153 -1.31 -9.63 20.86
CA SER A 153 -1.94 -8.37 20.44
C SER A 153 -3.23 -8.13 21.24
N PRO A 154 -3.57 -6.89 21.61
CA PRO A 154 -4.86 -6.59 22.24
C PRO A 154 -6.07 -7.09 21.45
N ILE A 155 -5.94 -7.18 20.11
CA ILE A 155 -6.98 -7.72 19.24
C ILE A 155 -7.19 -9.22 19.46
N GLU A 156 -6.13 -10.01 19.67
CA GLU A 156 -6.24 -11.45 19.92
C GLU A 156 -7.08 -11.73 21.17
N ARG A 157 -7.02 -10.84 22.17
CA ARG A 157 -7.83 -10.91 23.38
C ARG A 157 -9.28 -10.49 23.17
N ILE A 158 -9.49 -9.41 22.42
CA ILE A 158 -10.81 -8.74 22.29
C ILE A 158 -11.66 -9.37 21.17
N MET A 159 -11.03 -10.03 20.21
CA MET A 159 -11.68 -10.70 19.08
C MET A 159 -11.11 -12.12 18.90
N PRO A 160 -11.31 -13.02 19.88
CA PRO A 160 -10.69 -14.35 19.86
C PRO A 160 -11.20 -15.24 18.72
N THR A 161 -12.38 -14.95 18.18
CA THR A 161 -12.96 -15.68 17.05
C THR A 161 -12.44 -15.24 15.69
N LEU A 162 -11.70 -14.12 15.62
CA LEU A 162 -11.15 -13.61 14.37
C LEU A 162 -9.83 -14.30 14.04
N ASP A 163 -9.78 -15.01 12.92
CA ASP A 163 -8.59 -15.71 12.43
C ASP A 163 -7.35 -14.79 12.44
N ILE A 164 -6.32 -15.21 13.18
CA ILE A 164 -5.08 -14.45 13.44
C ILE A 164 -4.33 -14.09 12.16
N VAL A 165 -4.45 -14.93 11.13
CA VAL A 165 -3.75 -14.81 9.86
C VAL A 165 -4.63 -14.15 8.81
N LEU A 166 -5.84 -14.68 8.58
CA LEU A 166 -6.74 -14.23 7.52
C LEU A 166 -7.53 -12.98 7.91
N GLY A 167 -7.90 -12.83 9.18
CA GLY A 167 -8.67 -11.70 9.70
C GLY A 167 -7.96 -10.34 9.65
N ARG A 168 -6.72 -10.29 9.15
CA ARG A 168 -5.96 -9.06 8.91
C ARG A 168 -5.50 -9.07 7.45
N PRO A 169 -6.36 -8.73 6.47
CA PRO A 169 -6.01 -8.79 5.06
C PRO A 169 -4.93 -7.79 4.65
N TYR A 170 -4.12 -8.15 3.65
CA TYR A 170 -3.08 -7.26 3.13
C TYR A 170 -3.67 -6.03 2.42
N ASP A 171 -3.01 -4.91 2.63
CA ASP A 171 -3.37 -3.65 1.99
C ASP A 171 -2.71 -3.52 0.61
N VAL A 172 -3.50 -3.72 -0.44
CA VAL A 172 -3.04 -3.64 -1.83
C VAL A 172 -2.45 -2.26 -2.16
N PRO A 173 -3.11 -1.13 -1.88
CA PRO A 173 -2.51 0.19 -2.03
C PRO A 173 -1.14 0.35 -1.35
N HIS A 174 -0.98 -0.08 -0.10
CA HIS A 174 0.32 0.04 0.58
C HIS A 174 1.37 -0.96 0.08
N SER A 175 0.97 -2.18 -0.27
CA SER A 175 1.86 -3.22 -0.79
C SER A 175 2.32 -2.92 -2.22
N ASP A 176 1.39 -2.65 -3.12
CA ASP A 176 1.66 -2.62 -4.55
C ASP A 176 1.78 -1.21 -5.09
N TRP A 177 0.89 -0.28 -4.72
CA TRP A 177 1.00 1.09 -5.22
C TRP A 177 2.19 1.81 -4.56
N LYS A 178 2.26 1.77 -3.23
CA LYS A 178 3.38 2.35 -2.47
C LYS A 178 4.61 1.47 -2.45
N GLY A 179 4.46 0.15 -2.30
CA GLY A 179 5.62 -0.72 -2.22
C GLY A 179 6.30 -0.89 -3.57
N ILE A 180 5.60 -1.46 -4.55
CA ILE A 180 6.14 -1.72 -5.89
C ILE A 180 6.16 -0.47 -6.75
N GLY A 181 5.07 0.29 -6.80
CA GLY A 181 4.92 1.44 -7.68
C GLY A 181 5.91 2.57 -7.42
N TYR A 182 6.05 2.98 -6.15
CA TYR A 182 7.07 3.96 -5.78
C TYR A 182 8.47 3.50 -6.21
N ARG A 183 8.82 2.24 -5.95
CA ARG A 183 10.15 1.71 -6.29
C ARG A 183 10.36 1.59 -7.78
N LEU A 184 9.32 1.26 -8.53
CA LEU A 184 9.35 1.24 -9.98
C LEU A 184 9.59 2.64 -10.55
N LEU A 185 8.86 3.66 -10.07
CA LEU A 185 9.05 5.05 -10.50
C LEU A 185 10.41 5.63 -10.05
N GLU A 186 10.89 5.26 -8.86
CA GLU A 186 12.24 5.62 -8.41
C GLU A 186 13.32 4.90 -9.23
N TYR A 187 13.06 3.65 -9.64
CA TYR A 187 13.92 2.87 -10.51
C TYR A 187 14.04 3.52 -11.89
N ILE A 188 12.92 3.92 -12.50
CA ILE A 188 12.90 4.60 -13.80
C ILE A 188 13.78 5.85 -13.76
N GLN A 189 13.66 6.70 -12.74
CA GLN A 189 14.50 7.90 -12.60
C GLN A 189 16.00 7.61 -12.55
N LYS A 190 16.41 6.42 -12.10
CA LYS A 190 17.81 6.03 -11.92
C LYS A 190 18.43 5.34 -13.14
N ILE A 191 17.62 4.80 -14.04
CA ILE A 191 18.09 4.21 -15.30
C ILE A 191 18.14 5.23 -16.45
N LEU A 192 17.47 6.37 -16.27
CA LEU A 192 17.48 7.50 -17.19
C LEU A 192 18.69 8.41 -16.93
N VAL A 193 19.23 9.01 -18.00
CA VAL A 193 20.19 10.13 -17.89
C VAL A 193 19.46 11.41 -17.44
N PRO A 194 20.14 12.47 -16.95
CA PRO A 194 19.48 13.69 -16.45
C PRO A 194 18.49 14.35 -17.44
N SER A 195 18.85 14.41 -18.72
CA SER A 195 17.95 14.88 -19.78
C SER A 195 16.74 13.96 -19.95
N GLY A 196 16.95 12.64 -19.91
CA GLY A 196 15.90 11.62 -19.94
C GLY A 196 14.92 11.74 -18.76
N VAL A 197 15.39 12.02 -17.54
CA VAL A 197 14.53 12.28 -16.37
C VAL A 197 13.64 13.51 -16.61
N SER A 198 14.23 14.58 -17.14
CA SER A 198 13.50 15.84 -17.45
C SER A 198 12.45 15.63 -18.53
N ASN A 199 12.80 14.86 -19.58
CA ASN A 199 11.89 14.50 -20.65
C ASN A 199 10.74 13.60 -20.17
N PHE A 200 11.05 12.60 -19.32
CA PHE A 200 10.05 11.74 -18.71
C PHE A 200 9.09 12.52 -17.81
N ALA A 201 9.61 13.42 -16.97
CA ALA A 201 8.79 14.29 -16.13
C ALA A 201 7.86 15.18 -16.97
N THR A 202 8.36 15.72 -18.09
CA THR A 202 7.56 16.52 -19.02
C THR A 202 6.46 15.68 -19.67
N ALA A 203 6.78 14.47 -20.12
CA ALA A 203 5.81 13.55 -20.73
C ALA A 203 4.71 13.16 -19.74
N LEU A 204 5.08 12.88 -18.48
CA LEU A 204 4.12 12.58 -17.41
C LEU A 204 3.15 13.73 -17.14
N GLN A 205 3.58 14.99 -17.26
CA GLN A 205 2.70 16.16 -17.08
C GLN A 205 1.78 16.40 -18.28
N LYS A 206 2.24 16.06 -19.49
CA LYS A 206 1.51 16.29 -20.75
C LYS A 206 0.62 15.13 -21.19
N VAL A 207 0.76 13.96 -20.58
CA VAL A 207 -0.03 12.77 -20.96
C VAL A 207 -1.52 13.06 -20.81
N VAL A 208 -2.30 12.64 -21.82
CA VAL A 208 -3.76 12.73 -21.79
C VAL A 208 -4.27 11.81 -20.68
N ARG A 209 -5.13 12.34 -19.82
CA ARG A 209 -5.64 11.65 -18.63
C ARG A 209 -7.17 11.73 -18.62
N PRO A 210 -7.85 10.76 -18.00
CA PRO A 210 -9.29 10.89 -17.76
C PRO A 210 -9.60 12.21 -17.04
N ALA A 211 -10.69 12.87 -17.42
CA ALA A 211 -11.04 14.21 -16.91
C ALA A 211 -11.09 14.31 -15.37
N GLN A 212 -11.37 13.20 -14.69
CA GLN A 212 -11.48 13.13 -13.23
C GLN A 212 -10.13 12.93 -12.52
N TRP A 213 -9.00 12.81 -13.24
CA TRP A 213 -7.70 12.59 -12.62
C TRP A 213 -7.02 13.92 -12.27
N PRO A 214 -6.60 14.12 -11.01
CA PRO A 214 -5.86 15.31 -10.63
C PRO A 214 -4.50 15.37 -11.33
N HIS A 215 -3.89 16.57 -11.38
CA HIS A 215 -2.50 16.75 -11.78
C HIS A 215 -1.54 15.94 -10.91
N PHE A 216 -0.54 15.32 -11.55
CA PHE A 216 0.51 14.65 -10.81
C PHE A 216 1.40 15.68 -10.13
N PRO A 217 1.77 15.47 -8.85
CA PRO A 217 2.82 16.26 -8.24
C PRO A 217 4.13 16.11 -9.03
N PRO A 218 5.06 17.08 -8.95
CA PRO A 218 6.34 16.97 -9.64
C PRO A 218 7.09 15.68 -9.30
N LEU A 219 7.71 15.05 -10.30
CA LEU A 219 8.41 13.77 -10.14
C LEU A 219 9.55 13.84 -9.10
N LYS A 220 10.23 14.99 -9.00
CA LYS A 220 11.25 15.25 -7.96
C LYS A 220 10.72 15.12 -6.53
N HIS A 221 9.41 15.23 -6.34
CA HIS A 221 8.72 15.07 -5.06
C HIS A 221 8.00 13.72 -4.97
N LEU A 222 8.50 12.66 -5.62
CA LEU A 222 7.88 11.33 -5.60
C LEU A 222 7.51 10.82 -4.19
N LYS A 223 8.26 11.22 -3.16
CA LYS A 223 7.98 10.87 -1.74
C LYS A 223 6.66 11.44 -1.20
N THR A 224 6.15 12.52 -1.79
CA THR A 224 4.90 13.17 -1.38
C THR A 224 3.70 12.73 -2.20
N TRP A 225 3.89 11.84 -3.19
CA TRP A 225 2.79 11.30 -3.97
C TRP A 225 1.88 10.46 -3.08
N THR A 226 0.57 10.61 -3.28
CA THR A 226 -0.44 9.79 -2.58
C THR A 226 -0.41 8.34 -3.10
N LEU A 227 -1.09 7.41 -2.41
CA LEU A 227 -1.22 6.04 -2.93
C LEU A 227 -1.88 6.04 -4.30
N SER A 228 -2.92 6.88 -4.46
CA SER A 228 -3.64 7.05 -5.72
C SER A 228 -2.76 7.59 -6.85
N ASP A 229 -1.86 8.54 -6.56
CA ASP A 229 -0.91 9.05 -7.56
C ASP A 229 0.06 7.96 -7.99
N LEU A 230 0.57 7.17 -7.06
CA LEU A 230 1.47 6.05 -7.37
C LEU A 230 0.76 4.98 -8.23
N GLY A 231 -0.47 4.61 -7.87
CA GLY A 231 -1.27 3.65 -8.65
C GLY A 231 -1.49 4.12 -10.10
N ARG A 232 -1.86 5.39 -10.29
CA ARG A 232 -2.01 5.98 -11.62
C ARG A 232 -0.68 6.09 -12.37
N GLY A 233 0.40 6.44 -11.68
CA GLY A 233 1.75 6.53 -12.24
C GLY A 233 2.24 5.19 -12.81
N ILE A 234 1.96 4.07 -12.11
CA ILE A 234 2.26 2.73 -12.60
C ILE A 234 1.53 2.44 -13.92
N ILE A 235 0.24 2.79 -14.00
CA ILE A 235 -0.59 2.54 -15.19
C ILE A 235 -0.09 3.34 -16.40
N LEU A 236 0.29 4.61 -16.19
CA LEU A 236 0.75 5.48 -17.27
C LEU A 236 2.20 5.22 -17.70
N LEU A 237 3.02 4.65 -16.82
CA LEU A 237 4.44 4.39 -17.08
C LEU A 237 4.70 3.66 -18.41
N PRO A 238 4.11 2.48 -18.71
CA PRO A 238 4.35 1.79 -19.97
C PRO A 238 3.90 2.60 -21.19
N ILE A 239 2.84 3.40 -21.06
CA ILE A 239 2.32 4.25 -22.14
C ILE A 239 3.32 5.37 -22.46
N ILE A 240 3.78 6.08 -21.43
CA ILE A 240 4.77 7.15 -21.57
C ILE A 240 6.07 6.60 -22.16
N LEU A 241 6.55 5.47 -21.65
CA LEU A 241 7.77 4.84 -22.17
C LEU A 241 7.62 4.42 -23.63
N ARG A 242 6.46 3.89 -24.03
CA ARG A 242 6.21 3.46 -25.41
C ARG A 242 6.12 4.63 -26.39
N VAL A 243 5.44 5.70 -26.01
CA VAL A 243 5.10 6.80 -26.92
C VAL A 243 6.16 7.88 -26.95
N CYS A 244 6.81 8.15 -25.81
CA CYS A 244 7.68 9.30 -25.66
C CYS A 244 9.16 8.94 -25.52
N ALA A 245 9.50 7.80 -24.92
CA ALA A 245 10.89 7.51 -24.59
C ALA A 245 11.72 7.19 -25.84
N ARG A 246 12.97 7.66 -25.83
CA ARG A 246 13.95 7.46 -26.89
C ARG A 246 15.21 6.81 -26.33
N PRO A 247 16.04 6.13 -27.14
CA PRO A 247 17.24 5.46 -26.65
C PRO A 247 18.20 6.37 -25.85
N ASP A 248 18.33 7.63 -26.24
CA ASP A 248 19.17 8.65 -25.59
C ASP A 248 18.67 9.09 -24.21
N TRP A 249 17.44 8.72 -23.83
CA TRP A 249 16.94 8.99 -22.47
C TRP A 249 17.59 8.08 -21.42
N PHE A 250 18.17 6.95 -21.83
CA PHE A 250 18.65 5.91 -20.93
C PHE A 250 20.17 5.91 -20.84
N HIS A 251 20.70 5.46 -19.70
CA HIS A 251 22.12 5.18 -19.61
C HIS A 251 22.53 4.08 -20.62
N PRO A 252 23.57 4.29 -21.47
CA PRO A 252 23.96 3.30 -22.48
C PRO A 252 24.31 1.93 -21.88
N ARG A 253 24.98 1.93 -20.72
CA ARG A 253 25.31 0.70 -19.98
C ARG A 253 24.07 -0.10 -19.59
N PHE A 254 22.97 0.56 -19.26
CA PHE A 254 21.72 -0.09 -18.91
C PHE A 254 21.10 -0.78 -20.14
N LEU A 255 21.03 -0.09 -21.27
CA LEU A 255 20.50 -0.66 -22.52
C LEU A 255 21.33 -1.86 -23.01
N LEU A 256 22.66 -1.76 -22.90
CA LEU A 256 23.55 -2.86 -23.26
C LEU A 256 23.31 -4.10 -22.39
N ARG A 257 23.17 -3.93 -21.08
CA ARG A 257 22.90 -5.05 -20.17
C ARG A 257 21.56 -5.71 -20.44
N ILE A 258 20.50 -4.92 -20.69
CA ILE A 258 19.21 -5.48 -21.12
C ILE A 258 19.40 -6.32 -22.39
N LYS A 259 20.11 -5.80 -23.39
CA LYS A 259 20.34 -6.53 -24.65
C LYS A 259 20.97 -7.91 -24.42
N ASN A 260 21.92 -8.01 -23.49
CA ASN A 260 22.61 -9.25 -23.18
C ASN A 260 21.71 -10.27 -22.44
N ILE A 261 20.79 -9.81 -21.59
CA ILE A 261 19.98 -10.70 -20.73
C ILE A 261 18.59 -11.03 -21.28
N ILE A 262 18.05 -10.23 -22.23
CA ILE A 262 16.72 -10.47 -22.83
C ILE A 262 16.49 -11.94 -23.21
N PRO A 263 17.42 -12.64 -23.90
CA PRO A 263 17.21 -14.02 -24.31
C PRO A 263 16.99 -14.99 -23.14
N HIS A 264 17.55 -14.68 -21.97
CA HIS A 264 17.44 -15.52 -20.78
C HIS A 264 16.16 -15.24 -19.96
N LEU A 265 15.66 -14.01 -20.03
CA LEU A 265 14.47 -13.59 -19.28
C LEU A 265 13.16 -14.03 -19.95
N PHE A 266 13.16 -14.13 -21.28
CA PHE A 266 12.00 -14.46 -22.09
C PHE A 266 12.40 -15.36 -23.26
N PRO A 267 12.66 -16.66 -23.03
CA PRO A 267 13.16 -17.57 -24.07
C PRO A 267 12.19 -17.73 -25.25
N ASN A 268 10.89 -17.42 -25.05
CA ASN A 268 9.84 -17.60 -26.06
C ASN A 268 9.31 -16.27 -26.65
N THR A 269 9.98 -15.13 -26.42
CA THR A 269 9.56 -13.88 -27.06
C THR A 269 10.40 -13.59 -28.29
N GLU A 270 9.98 -14.13 -29.43
CA GLU A 270 10.49 -13.76 -30.77
C GLU A 270 10.33 -12.26 -31.10
N ASN A 271 9.64 -11.49 -30.25
CA ASN A 271 9.19 -10.12 -30.52
C ASN A 271 9.75 -9.03 -29.59
N VAL A 272 10.87 -9.24 -28.89
CA VAL A 272 11.54 -8.14 -28.18
C VAL A 272 12.63 -7.54 -29.07
N SER A 273 12.19 -6.70 -30.02
CA SER A 273 13.07 -6.11 -31.05
C SER A 273 14.05 -5.06 -30.50
N SER A 274 13.89 -4.60 -29.25
CA SER A 274 14.82 -3.64 -28.61
C SER A 274 14.77 -3.64 -27.07
N PRO A 275 15.86 -3.22 -26.38
CA PRO A 275 15.88 -3.01 -24.93
C PRO A 275 14.77 -2.10 -24.39
N GLN A 276 14.37 -1.09 -25.15
CA GLN A 276 13.30 -0.17 -24.77
C GLN A 276 11.94 -0.87 -24.79
N MET A 277 11.67 -1.65 -25.83
CA MET A 277 10.43 -2.43 -25.93
C MET A 277 10.32 -3.49 -24.84
N TRP A 278 11.46 -4.07 -24.43
CA TRP A 278 11.50 -4.94 -23.26
C TRP A 278 11.03 -4.21 -21.99
N LEU A 279 11.61 -3.04 -21.71
CA LEU A 279 11.25 -2.23 -20.53
C LEU A 279 9.77 -1.84 -20.57
N VAL A 280 9.24 -1.44 -21.73
CA VAL A 280 7.82 -1.15 -21.93
C VAL A 280 6.95 -2.36 -21.56
N ARG A 281 7.28 -3.55 -22.04
CA ARG A 281 6.55 -4.79 -21.73
C ARG A 281 6.64 -5.14 -20.25
N ALA A 282 7.81 -5.03 -19.65
CA ALA A 282 8.02 -5.27 -18.23
C ALA A 282 7.15 -4.35 -17.36
N CYS A 283 7.16 -3.04 -17.65
CA CYS A 283 6.30 -2.07 -16.98
C CYS A 283 4.81 -2.34 -17.24
N ALA A 284 4.44 -2.78 -18.45
CA ALA A 284 3.06 -3.11 -18.79
C ALA A 284 2.55 -4.31 -17.99
N GLU A 285 3.34 -5.38 -17.82
CA GLU A 285 2.93 -6.54 -17.02
C GLU A 285 2.74 -6.19 -15.54
N ILE A 286 3.58 -5.32 -14.99
CA ILE A 286 3.40 -4.80 -13.63
C ILE A 286 2.11 -3.97 -13.57
N ALA A 287 1.86 -3.07 -14.52
CA ALA A 287 0.64 -2.26 -14.58
C ALA A 287 -0.64 -3.08 -14.72
N LEU A 288 -0.63 -4.11 -15.58
CA LEU A 288 -1.73 -5.05 -15.74
C LEU A 288 -2.01 -5.80 -14.43
N THR A 289 -0.96 -6.27 -13.76
CA THR A 289 -1.10 -6.95 -12.47
C THR A 289 -1.64 -6.02 -11.40
N THR A 290 -1.14 -4.78 -11.31
CA THR A 290 -1.67 -3.75 -10.41
C THR A 290 -3.15 -3.46 -10.68
N THR A 291 -3.56 -3.39 -11.95
CA THR A 291 -4.96 -3.18 -12.33
C THR A 291 -5.83 -4.36 -11.90
N LEU A 292 -5.34 -5.58 -12.12
CA LEU A 292 -6.01 -6.83 -11.76
C LEU A 292 -6.25 -6.94 -10.26
N ILE A 293 -5.25 -6.69 -9.42
CA ILE A 293 -5.40 -6.75 -7.95
C ILE A 293 -6.19 -5.58 -7.37
N SER A 294 -6.38 -4.51 -8.16
CA SER A 294 -7.17 -3.34 -7.77
C SER A 294 -8.63 -3.42 -8.24
N THR A 295 -9.03 -4.52 -8.87
CA THR A 295 -10.39 -4.69 -9.37
C THR A 295 -11.39 -4.92 -8.24
N SER A 296 -12.65 -4.55 -8.48
CA SER A 296 -13.78 -4.87 -7.61
C SER A 296 -14.46 -6.19 -7.95
N ARG A 297 -13.96 -6.91 -8.96
CA ARG A 297 -14.48 -8.22 -9.38
C ARG A 297 -13.73 -9.34 -8.66
N ALA A 298 -14.46 -10.39 -8.27
CA ALA A 298 -13.81 -11.59 -7.76
C ALA A 298 -12.98 -12.20 -8.89
N LEU A 299 -11.77 -12.65 -8.56
CA LEU A 299 -10.88 -13.32 -9.50
C LEU A 299 -10.50 -14.68 -8.92
N PRO A 300 -10.30 -15.71 -9.76
CA PRO A 300 -9.81 -16.98 -9.29
C PRO A 300 -8.48 -16.83 -8.53
N PRO A 301 -8.34 -17.39 -7.31
CA PRO A 301 -7.09 -17.32 -6.54
C PRO A 301 -5.86 -17.77 -7.33
N ALA A 302 -5.99 -18.83 -8.14
CA ALA A 302 -4.91 -19.32 -9.00
C ALA A 302 -4.44 -18.27 -10.02
N LEU A 303 -5.37 -17.50 -10.61
CA LEU A 303 -5.04 -16.41 -11.53
C LEU A 303 -4.31 -15.28 -10.80
N VAL A 304 -4.78 -14.90 -9.61
CA VAL A 304 -4.11 -13.88 -8.77
C VAL A 304 -2.69 -14.32 -8.45
N ASN A 305 -2.50 -15.58 -8.03
CA ASN A 305 -1.18 -16.12 -7.71
C ASN A 305 -0.24 -16.08 -8.92
N ALA A 306 -0.69 -16.57 -10.08
CA ALA A 306 0.11 -16.61 -11.30
C ALA A 306 0.54 -15.20 -11.75
N ARG A 307 -0.40 -14.24 -11.73
CA ARG A 307 -0.14 -12.85 -12.15
C ARG A 307 0.78 -12.11 -11.20
N ILE A 308 0.55 -12.23 -9.89
CA ILE A 308 1.46 -11.65 -8.88
C ILE A 308 2.85 -12.26 -9.02
N THR A 309 2.93 -13.58 -9.10
CA THR A 309 4.21 -14.28 -9.21
C THR A 309 4.97 -13.72 -10.40
N HIS A 310 4.36 -13.75 -11.59
CA HIS A 310 4.93 -13.18 -12.82
C HIS A 310 5.36 -11.72 -12.67
N SER A 311 4.52 -10.86 -12.07
CA SER A 311 4.85 -9.46 -11.84
C SER A 311 6.07 -9.27 -10.91
N ARG A 312 6.16 -10.04 -9.83
CA ARG A 312 7.33 -10.02 -8.93
C ARG A 312 8.58 -10.48 -9.67
N ARG A 313 8.45 -11.51 -10.52
CA ARG A 313 9.54 -11.98 -11.40
C ARG A 313 10.13 -10.83 -12.20
N ILE A 314 9.26 -10.13 -12.92
CA ILE A 314 9.62 -9.03 -13.79
C ILE A 314 10.23 -7.87 -12.99
N PHE A 315 9.60 -7.47 -11.89
CA PHE A 315 10.09 -6.38 -11.06
C PHE A 315 11.51 -6.67 -10.53
N GLN A 316 11.76 -7.87 -10.05
CA GLN A 316 13.07 -8.25 -9.52
C GLN A 316 14.11 -8.34 -10.64
N HIS A 317 13.75 -8.84 -11.83
CA HIS A 317 14.62 -8.79 -13.02
C HIS A 317 14.98 -7.35 -13.41
N LEU A 318 14.03 -6.42 -13.43
CA LEU A 318 14.30 -5.01 -13.67
C LEU A 318 15.35 -4.47 -12.71
N VAL A 319 15.16 -4.73 -11.40
CA VAL A 319 16.05 -4.28 -10.34
C VAL A 319 17.46 -4.87 -10.49
N VAL A 320 17.60 -6.19 -10.69
CA VAL A 320 18.94 -6.79 -10.84
C VAL A 320 19.63 -6.32 -12.13
N THR A 321 18.90 -6.03 -13.19
CA THR A 321 19.47 -5.51 -14.45
C THR A 321 20.15 -4.15 -14.28
N ALA A 322 19.71 -3.34 -13.32
CA ALA A 322 20.34 -2.07 -13.00
C ALA A 322 21.43 -2.20 -11.91
N SER A 323 21.58 -3.36 -11.28
CA SER A 323 22.50 -3.66 -10.17
C SER A 323 23.96 -3.75 -10.58
N ALA A 324 24.89 -3.92 -9.66
CA ALA A 324 26.31 -4.14 -9.95
C ALA A 324 26.65 -5.60 -10.34
N MET A 325 25.66 -6.50 -10.48
CA MET A 325 25.87 -7.90 -10.87
C MET A 325 26.62 -8.04 -12.20
N THR A 326 27.49 -9.03 -12.27
CA THR A 326 28.06 -9.51 -13.54
C THR A 326 26.99 -10.20 -14.39
N ASP A 327 27.24 -10.35 -15.69
CA ASP A 327 26.29 -11.00 -16.60
C ASP A 327 26.04 -12.48 -16.22
N SER A 328 27.07 -13.17 -15.70
CA SER A 328 26.95 -14.54 -15.18
C SER A 328 26.05 -14.62 -13.93
N GLU A 329 26.20 -13.67 -12.99
CA GLU A 329 25.32 -13.61 -11.80
C GLU A 329 23.87 -13.29 -12.18
N LEU A 330 23.66 -12.41 -13.17
CA LEU A 330 22.33 -12.13 -13.72
C LEU A 330 21.70 -13.36 -14.35
N GLN A 331 22.47 -14.12 -15.13
CA GLN A 331 22.00 -15.35 -15.75
C GLN A 331 21.62 -16.40 -14.69
N ALA A 332 22.47 -16.60 -13.67
CA ALA A 332 22.19 -17.49 -12.56
C ALA A 332 20.93 -17.07 -11.77
N PHE A 333 20.76 -15.77 -11.51
CA PHE A 333 19.54 -15.24 -10.89
C PHE A 333 18.31 -15.51 -11.76
N SER A 334 18.42 -15.35 -13.07
CA SER A 334 17.30 -15.53 -14.02
C SER A 334 16.81 -16.97 -14.07
N ILE A 335 17.73 -17.94 -13.96
CA ILE A 335 17.41 -19.37 -14.00
C ILE A 335 16.91 -19.86 -12.64
N HIS A 336 17.59 -19.50 -11.55
CA HIS A 336 17.36 -20.12 -10.25
C HIS A 336 16.56 -19.25 -9.27
N GLY A 337 16.33 -17.97 -9.57
CA GLY A 337 15.70 -17.01 -8.65
C GLY A 337 16.53 -16.79 -7.37
N LYS A 338 17.83 -17.11 -7.41
CA LYS A 338 18.74 -17.08 -6.27
C LYS A 338 19.82 -16.04 -6.49
N LEU A 339 20.06 -15.25 -5.45
CA LEU A 339 21.20 -14.36 -5.40
C LEU A 339 22.47 -15.15 -5.10
N PRO A 340 23.66 -14.72 -5.56
CA PRO A 340 24.92 -15.30 -5.14
C PRO A 340 25.05 -15.28 -3.61
N HIS A 341 25.56 -16.36 -3.01
CA HIS A 341 25.62 -16.57 -1.56
C HIS A 341 26.27 -15.40 -0.79
N ASP A 342 27.26 -14.73 -1.40
CA ASP A 342 27.99 -13.60 -0.82
C ASP A 342 27.64 -12.25 -1.44
N TYR A 343 26.57 -12.15 -2.24
CA TYR A 343 26.25 -10.92 -2.96
C TYR A 343 26.09 -9.73 -2.01
N ASN A 344 25.47 -9.95 -0.84
CA ASN A 344 25.34 -8.93 0.23
C ASN A 344 26.69 -8.45 0.78
N LYS A 345 27.67 -9.35 0.89
CA LYS A 345 29.01 -9.01 1.39
C LYS A 345 29.83 -8.29 0.33
N LYS A 346 29.74 -8.73 -0.93
CA LYS A 346 30.50 -8.19 -2.07
C LYS A 346 29.94 -6.88 -2.63
N HIS A 347 28.62 -6.68 -2.55
CA HIS A 347 27.91 -5.54 -3.16
C HIS A 347 27.08 -4.75 -2.13
N ASN A 348 27.59 -4.57 -0.91
CA ASN A 348 26.90 -3.84 0.17
C ASN A 348 26.57 -2.37 -0.17
N LYS A 349 27.22 -1.79 -1.19
CA LYS A 349 26.96 -0.44 -1.73
C LYS A 349 25.92 -0.44 -2.86
N ASP A 350 25.42 -1.61 -3.27
CA ASP A 350 24.43 -1.68 -4.33
C ASP A 350 23.06 -1.20 -3.83
N LYS A 351 22.74 0.05 -4.20
CA LYS A 351 21.49 0.72 -3.90
C LYS A 351 20.24 0.00 -4.45
N TRP A 352 20.40 -0.96 -5.35
CA TRP A 352 19.31 -1.73 -5.96
C TRP A 352 18.93 -2.96 -5.14
N PHE A 353 19.87 -3.50 -4.37
CA PHE A 353 19.61 -4.65 -3.50
C PHE A 353 18.48 -4.38 -2.50
N LYS A 354 18.41 -3.14 -1.99
CA LYS A 354 17.34 -2.69 -1.09
C LYS A 354 15.93 -2.77 -1.69
N TYR A 355 15.78 -2.97 -3.00
CA TYR A 355 14.48 -3.19 -3.64
C TYR A 355 14.10 -4.67 -3.78
N LEU A 356 15.08 -5.58 -3.74
CA LEU A 356 14.84 -7.03 -3.84
C LEU A 356 14.36 -7.61 -2.50
N GLY A 357 14.98 -7.19 -1.40
CA GLY A 357 14.68 -7.68 -0.04
C GLY A 357 13.56 -6.93 0.67
N VAL A 358 12.62 -6.32 -0.06
CA VAL A 358 11.56 -5.53 0.55
C VAL A 358 10.38 -6.43 0.89
N PRO A 359 9.85 -6.37 2.12
CA PRO A 359 8.74 -7.20 2.56
C PRO A 359 7.50 -7.15 1.63
N VAL A 360 7.27 -6.02 0.96
CA VAL A 360 6.14 -5.82 0.03
C VAL A 360 6.23 -6.68 -1.24
N VAL A 361 7.44 -7.09 -1.64
CA VAL A 361 7.62 -8.04 -2.75
C VAL A 361 7.02 -9.37 -2.34
N HIS A 362 7.37 -9.85 -1.14
CA HIS A 362 6.90 -11.12 -0.59
C HIS A 362 5.42 -11.10 -0.19
N ALA A 363 4.92 -9.99 0.37
CA ALA A 363 3.53 -9.86 0.81
C ALA A 363 2.51 -10.18 -0.31
N GLY A 364 2.84 -9.81 -1.56
CA GLY A 364 2.00 -10.09 -2.72
C GLY A 364 1.73 -11.59 -2.93
N PHE A 365 2.68 -12.47 -2.60
CA PHE A 365 2.52 -13.93 -2.78
C PHE A 365 1.40 -14.51 -1.92
N HIS A 366 0.87 -13.77 -0.94
CA HIS A 366 -0.25 -14.20 -0.12
C HIS A 366 -1.60 -13.70 -0.63
N PHE A 367 -1.63 -12.85 -1.66
CA PHE A 367 -2.86 -12.24 -2.14
C PHE A 367 -3.87 -13.27 -2.65
N HIS A 368 -3.43 -14.39 -3.20
CA HIS A 368 -4.37 -15.43 -3.62
C HIS A 368 -5.19 -15.99 -2.43
N THR A 369 -4.59 -16.11 -1.24
CA THR A 369 -5.27 -16.58 -0.03
C THR A 369 -6.35 -15.59 0.39
N PHE A 370 -6.04 -14.29 0.38
CA PHE A 370 -7.02 -13.24 0.69
C PHE A 370 -8.07 -13.07 -0.39
N ALA A 371 -7.74 -13.38 -1.65
CA ALA A 371 -8.73 -13.42 -2.73
C ALA A 371 -9.70 -14.60 -2.58
N ALA A 372 -9.23 -15.73 -2.06
CA ALA A 372 -10.08 -16.87 -1.74
C ALA A 372 -11.02 -16.55 -0.58
N GLU A 373 -10.51 -15.90 0.47
CA GLU A 373 -11.26 -15.56 1.68
C GLU A 373 -12.29 -14.44 1.45
N TYR A 374 -11.89 -13.36 0.76
CA TYR A 374 -12.68 -12.12 0.70
C TYR A 374 -13.21 -11.78 -0.71
N GLY A 375 -12.91 -12.61 -1.71
CA GLY A 375 -13.21 -12.36 -3.12
C GLY A 375 -12.28 -11.28 -3.71
N PRO A 376 -12.79 -10.14 -4.21
CA PRO A 376 -11.93 -9.05 -4.64
C PRO A 376 -10.99 -8.58 -3.51
N LEU A 377 -9.68 -8.48 -3.78
CA LEU A 377 -8.70 -7.97 -2.80
C LEU A 377 -9.02 -6.56 -2.30
N MET A 378 -9.72 -5.78 -3.12
CA MET A 378 -10.16 -4.44 -2.74
C MET A 378 -11.36 -4.42 -1.79
N ASN A 379 -12.03 -5.55 -1.54
CA ASN A 379 -13.15 -5.60 -0.60
C ASN A 379 -12.76 -5.23 0.83
N CYS A 380 -11.53 -5.54 1.22
CA CYS A 380 -10.98 -5.21 2.52
C CYS A 380 -10.15 -3.91 2.49
N ASN A 381 -10.08 -3.21 1.35
CA ASN A 381 -9.24 -2.02 1.19
C ASN A 381 -10.09 -0.80 0.88
N VAL A 382 -10.24 0.08 1.88
CA VAL A 382 -10.99 1.33 1.75
C VAL A 382 -10.06 2.51 1.99
N LEU A 383 -9.80 3.31 0.94
CA LEU A 383 -8.95 4.51 0.97
C LEU A 383 -9.61 5.73 1.64
N ALA A 384 -10.58 5.51 2.52
CA ALA A 384 -11.31 6.58 3.20
C ALA A 384 -10.37 7.50 4.02
N GLY A 385 -9.29 6.95 4.59
CA GLY A 385 -8.30 7.72 5.33
C GLY A 385 -7.58 8.80 4.50
N GLU A 386 -7.21 8.50 3.25
CA GLU A 386 -6.59 9.49 2.35
C GLU A 386 -7.55 10.64 2.05
N LEU A 387 -8.83 10.32 1.83
CA LEU A 387 -9.87 11.28 1.49
C LEU A 387 -10.26 12.18 2.68
N LYS A 388 -10.29 11.65 3.91
CA LYS A 388 -10.54 12.44 5.13
C LYS A 388 -9.42 13.46 5.37
N LEU A 389 -8.16 13.07 5.19
CA LEU A 389 -7.03 13.99 5.26
C LEU A 389 -7.15 15.09 4.20
N TYR A 390 -7.49 14.74 2.96
CA TYR A 390 -7.60 15.71 1.86
C TYR A 390 -8.73 16.71 2.06
N LYS A 391 -9.92 16.26 2.50
CA LYS A 391 -11.03 17.15 2.83
C LYS A 391 -10.71 18.08 3.99
N ASN A 392 -10.11 17.56 5.06
CA ASN A 392 -9.73 18.39 6.20
C ASN A 392 -8.66 19.42 5.81
N ILE A 393 -7.71 19.08 4.94
CA ILE A 393 -6.73 20.04 4.40
C ILE A 393 -7.42 21.10 3.53
N GLN A 394 -8.35 20.71 2.65
CA GLN A 394 -9.11 21.67 1.83
C GLN A 394 -10.02 22.58 2.66
N GLU A 395 -10.64 22.06 3.72
CA GLU A 395 -11.46 22.84 4.66
C GLU A 395 -10.59 23.75 5.52
N MET A 396 -9.40 23.31 5.93
CA MET A 396 -8.41 24.15 6.61
C MET A 396 -7.84 25.27 5.71
N ASP A 397 -7.59 24.99 4.43
CA ASP A 397 -7.14 26.01 3.49
C ASP A 397 -8.27 27.00 3.18
N ARG A 398 -9.51 26.54 3.06
CA ARG A 398 -10.68 27.43 2.93
C ARG A 398 -10.92 28.27 4.16
N SER A 399 -10.77 27.72 5.37
CA SER A 399 -10.95 28.48 6.60
C SER A 399 -9.80 29.46 6.86
N ARG A 400 -8.57 29.15 6.41
CA ARG A 400 -7.46 30.11 6.38
C ARG A 400 -7.66 31.23 5.36
N LEU A 401 -8.21 30.90 4.18
CA LEU A 401 -8.59 31.90 3.18
C LEU A 401 -9.75 32.78 3.67
N ALA A 402 -10.73 32.20 4.36
CA ALA A 402 -11.83 32.94 5.00
C ALA A 402 -11.34 33.83 6.16
N ALA A 403 -10.47 33.30 7.03
CA ALA A 403 -9.84 34.08 8.10
C ALA A 403 -8.96 35.23 7.56
N SER A 404 -8.34 35.06 6.38
CA SER A 404 -7.60 36.14 5.71
C SER A 404 -8.51 37.17 5.02
N ALA A 405 -9.77 36.84 4.78
CA ALA A 405 -10.77 37.77 4.24
C ALA A 405 -11.43 38.60 5.36
N ASP A 406 -11.58 38.04 6.56
CA ASP A 406 -12.09 38.76 7.74
C ASP A 406 -11.05 39.72 8.35
N ASP A 407 -9.76 39.54 8.06
CA ASP A 407 -8.66 40.44 8.49
C ASP A 407 -8.48 41.68 7.58
N LEU A 408 -9.37 41.86 6.58
CA LEU A 408 -9.40 43.02 5.67
C LEU A 408 -10.55 43.99 5.96
N SER A 409 -11.21 43.93 7.12
CA SER A 409 -12.05 45.03 7.60
C SER A 409 -11.20 46.14 8.22
N LEU A 410 -10.58 46.97 7.38
CA LEU A 410 -9.98 48.24 7.81
C LEU A 410 -11.07 49.21 8.31
N PRO A 411 -10.85 49.93 9.41
CA PRO A 411 -11.81 50.90 9.93
C PRO A 411 -11.89 52.13 9.03
N ALA A 412 -13.11 52.64 8.87
CA ALA A 412 -13.43 53.86 8.15
C ALA A 412 -12.54 55.03 8.58
N ARG A 413 -11.73 55.54 7.66
CA ARG A 413 -11.09 56.85 7.81
C ARG A 413 -12.04 57.93 7.34
N SER A 414 -12.34 58.84 8.27
CA SER A 414 -13.03 60.11 8.11
C SER A 414 -12.54 60.89 6.89
N ALA A 415 -13.46 61.22 5.97
CA ALA A 415 -13.27 62.25 4.96
C ALA A 415 -13.68 63.63 5.56
N PRO A 416 -12.94 64.73 5.29
CA PRO A 416 -13.34 66.07 5.71
C PRO A 416 -14.40 66.66 4.76
N PRO A 417 -15.17 67.66 5.20
CA PRO A 417 -16.46 68.01 4.60
C PRO A 417 -16.31 69.05 3.50
N LEU A 418 -16.92 68.83 2.33
CA LEU A 418 -17.24 69.91 1.40
C LEU A 418 -18.55 69.61 0.64
N PHE A 419 -19.54 70.49 0.89
CA PHE A 419 -20.66 70.89 0.03
C PHE A 419 -21.73 69.88 -0.42
N THR A 420 -22.96 70.09 0.08
CA THR A 420 -24.22 69.84 -0.64
C THR A 420 -24.56 71.12 -1.45
N PRO A 421 -25.22 71.01 -2.62
CA PRO A 421 -26.68 70.94 -2.64
C PRO A 421 -27.30 70.08 -3.77
N GLY A 422 -28.56 69.67 -3.58
CA GLY A 422 -29.50 69.53 -4.71
C GLY A 422 -30.09 68.13 -4.96
N SER A 423 -31.20 67.85 -4.27
CA SER A 423 -32.52 67.44 -4.80
C SER A 423 -32.70 66.37 -5.89
N CYS A 424 -33.76 65.57 -5.68
CA CYS A 424 -34.54 64.73 -6.62
C CYS A 424 -33.89 63.40 -7.04
N GLY A 425 -34.57 62.25 -7.06
CA GLY A 425 -35.96 61.87 -6.82
C GLY A 425 -36.21 60.50 -7.47
N PHE A 426 -36.96 59.64 -6.78
CA PHE A 426 -37.88 58.58 -7.26
C PHE A 426 -37.46 57.41 -8.19
N LEU A 427 -38.01 56.23 -7.80
CA LEU A 427 -38.61 55.11 -8.56
C LEU A 427 -37.65 54.19 -9.36
N ALA A 428 -37.55 52.90 -8.99
CA ALA A 428 -38.49 51.79 -9.20
C ALA A 428 -38.38 51.17 -10.61
N GLY A 429 -38.16 49.85 -10.64
CA GLY A 429 -38.01 49.00 -11.83
C GLY A 429 -37.24 47.74 -11.48
#